data_AF-A0A2N5IWU8-F1
#
_entry.id   AF-A0A2N5IWU8-F1
#
_cell.length_a   1.000
_cell.length_b   1.000
_cell.length_c   1.000
_cell.angle_alpha   90.00
_cell.angle_beta   90.00
_cell.angle_gamma   90.00
#
_symmetry.space_group_name_H-M   'P 1'
#
loop_
_entity.id
_entity.type
_entity.pdbx_description
1 polymer ?
#
loop_
_entity_poly.entity_id
_entity_poly.type
_entity_poly.pdbx_seq_one_letter_code
_entity_poly.pdbx_strand_id
1 'polypeptide(L)'
;MTTQLKAADIDRKFDDGEDVMEYFDMSKAVVERPEASATRKMNLTVPSWMVERLDSEAGHLAVSRNALVNMWLAERLKREDRERELVH
;
A
#
# COMPACT_ATOMS: atom_id res chain seq x y z
N MET A 1 -13.08 43.00 -5.23
CA MET A 1 -12.57 42.38 -6.47
C MET A 1 -12.11 40.99 -6.08
N THR A 2 -12.85 39.95 -6.49
CA THR A 2 -12.56 38.57 -6.12
C THR A 2 -11.58 38.01 -7.14
N THR A 3 -10.29 37.97 -6.78
CA THR A 3 -9.24 37.44 -7.65
C THR A 3 -9.51 35.95 -7.89
N GLN A 4 -9.90 35.59 -9.12
CA GLN A 4 -10.01 34.20 -9.54
C GLN A 4 -8.61 33.58 -9.58
N LEU A 5 -8.30 32.74 -8.60
CA LEU A 5 -7.12 31.89 -8.59
C LEU A 5 -7.37 30.70 -9.52
N LYS A 6 -6.51 30.48 -10.51
CA LYS A 6 -6.61 29.32 -11.41
C LYS A 6 -5.80 28.15 -10.84
N ALA A 7 -6.22 26.92 -11.15
CA ALA A 7 -5.49 25.71 -10.73
C ALA A 7 -4.00 25.76 -11.12
N ALA A 8 -3.70 26.26 -12.33
CA ALA A 8 -2.33 26.41 -12.81
C ALA A 8 -1.44 27.35 -11.96
N ASP A 9 -2.03 28.33 -11.28
CA ASP A 9 -1.28 29.22 -10.38
C ASP A 9 -0.97 28.55 -9.05
N ILE A 10 -1.85 27.66 -8.58
CA ILE A 10 -1.62 26.84 -7.37
C ILE A 10 -0.53 25.80 -7.66
N ASP A 11 -0.60 25.11 -8.80
CA ASP A 11 0.39 24.10 -9.19
C ASP A 11 1.80 24.70 -9.25
N ARG A 12 1.96 25.87 -9.90
CA ARG A 12 3.27 26.54 -9.96
C ARG A 12 3.80 26.91 -8.58
N LYS A 13 2.95 27.48 -7.72
CA LYS A 13 3.35 27.85 -6.34
C LYS A 13 3.77 26.64 -5.53
N PHE A 14 3.07 25.51 -5.69
CA PHE A 14 3.44 24.25 -5.05
C PHE A 14 4.80 23.74 -5.55
N ASP A 15 5.03 23.76 -6.86
CA ASP A 15 6.30 23.35 -7.47
C ASP A 15 7.47 24.27 -7.06
N ASP A 16 7.21 25.56 -6.87
CA ASP A 16 8.17 26.56 -6.38
C ASP A 16 8.42 26.43 -4.85
N GLY A 17 7.73 25.52 -4.16
CA GLY A 17 7.87 25.26 -2.73
C GLY A 17 7.20 26.29 -1.83
N GLU A 18 6.29 27.10 -2.37
CA GLU A 18 5.48 28.05 -1.61
C GLU A 18 4.37 27.35 -0.82
N ASP A 19 3.95 27.95 0.30
CA ASP A 19 2.82 27.45 1.08
C ASP A 19 1.49 27.76 0.36
N VAL A 20 0.82 26.72 -0.10
CA VAL A 20 -0.48 26.79 -0.79
C VAL A 20 -1.65 26.42 0.13
N MET A 21 -1.40 26.09 1.40
CA MET A 21 -2.42 25.59 2.33
C MET A 21 -3.50 26.63 2.63
N GLU A 22 -3.20 27.93 2.48
CA GLU A 22 -4.17 29.02 2.62
C GLU A 22 -5.29 29.00 1.57
N TYR A 23 -5.08 28.31 0.45
CA TYR A 23 -6.05 28.21 -0.64
C TYR A 23 -6.96 26.98 -0.54
N PHE A 24 -6.71 26.08 0.43
CA PHE A 24 -7.49 24.85 0.63
C PHE A 24 -8.39 24.97 1.88
N ASP A 25 -9.66 24.59 1.73
CA ASP A 25 -10.59 24.49 2.86
C ASP A 25 -10.31 23.22 3.68
N MET A 26 -9.45 23.37 4.69
CA MET A 26 -9.08 22.29 5.61
C MET A 26 -10.25 21.79 6.47
N SER A 27 -11.35 22.54 6.57
CA SER A 27 -12.53 22.11 7.34
C SER A 27 -13.25 20.91 6.70
N LYS A 28 -12.99 20.64 5.41
CA LYS A 28 -13.56 19.52 4.64
C LYS A 28 -12.49 18.61 4.03
N ALA A 29 -11.28 18.63 4.57
CA ALA A 29 -10.22 17.76 4.09
C ALA A 29 -10.63 16.28 4.24
N VAL A 30 -10.69 15.56 3.11
CA VAL A 30 -10.90 14.11 3.10
C VAL A 30 -9.54 13.44 2.95
N VAL A 31 -9.14 12.67 3.96
CA VAL A 31 -7.98 11.78 3.83
C VAL A 31 -8.44 10.52 3.12
N GLU A 32 -8.26 10.46 1.80
CA GLU A 32 -8.39 9.21 1.07
C GLU A 32 -7.23 8.29 1.47
N ARG A 33 -7.51 7.28 2.31
CA ARG A 33 -6.58 6.16 2.47
C ARG A 33 -6.65 5.35 1.19
N PRO A 34 -5.54 5.18 0.45
CA PRO A 34 -5.52 4.33 -0.72
C PRO A 34 -6.05 2.95 -0.34
N GLU A 35 -6.92 2.38 -1.16
CA GLU A 35 -7.52 1.05 -0.93
C GLU A 35 -6.45 -0.04 -0.75
N ALA A 36 -5.25 0.21 -1.29
CA ALA A 36 -4.04 -0.56 -1.07
C ALA A 36 -3.63 -0.73 0.41
N SER A 37 -4.13 0.12 1.31
CA SER A 37 -3.84 0.06 2.75
C SER A 37 -4.91 -0.70 3.56
N ALA A 38 -6.01 -1.10 2.93
CA ALA A 38 -7.09 -1.83 3.60
C ALA A 38 -6.72 -3.31 3.76
N THR A 39 -6.48 -3.76 4.98
CA THR A 39 -6.21 -5.18 5.25
C THR A 39 -7.52 -5.97 5.30
N ARG A 40 -7.63 -7.03 4.48
CA ARG A 40 -8.75 -7.99 4.53
C ARG A 40 -8.32 -9.30 5.18
N LYS A 41 -9.09 -9.80 6.15
CA LYS A 41 -8.87 -11.11 6.77
C LYS A 41 -9.37 -12.21 5.83
N MET A 42 -8.58 -13.28 5.69
CA MET A 42 -8.92 -14.47 4.91
C MET A 42 -8.72 -15.71 5.76
N ASN A 43 -9.69 -16.63 5.73
CA ASN A 43 -9.57 -17.95 6.32
C ASN A 43 -9.12 -18.93 5.24
N LEU A 44 -8.13 -19.76 5.55
CA LEU A 44 -7.58 -20.75 4.63
C LEU A 44 -7.56 -22.13 5.29
N THR A 45 -7.99 -23.14 4.54
CA THR A 45 -7.84 -24.55 4.93
C THR A 45 -6.66 -25.14 4.18
N VAL A 46 -5.68 -25.66 4.92
CA VAL A 46 -4.50 -26.33 4.38
C VAL A 46 -4.27 -27.67 5.08
N PRO A 47 -3.55 -28.62 4.46
CA PRO A 47 -3.17 -29.87 5.10
C PRO A 47 -2.28 -29.65 6.34
N SER A 48 -2.37 -30.54 7.33
CA SER A 48 -1.60 -30.44 8.58
C SER A 48 -0.09 -30.37 8.36
N TRP A 49 0.44 -31.17 7.41
CA TRP A 49 1.87 -31.16 7.07
C TRP A 49 2.36 -29.78 6.62
N MET A 50 1.50 -28.99 5.98
CA MET A 50 1.86 -27.64 5.52
C MET A 50 1.94 -26.67 6.69
N VAL A 51 1.03 -26.78 7.66
CA VAL A 51 1.05 -25.98 8.88
C VAL A 51 2.31 -26.24 9.70
N GLU A 52 2.65 -27.51 9.90
CA GLU A 52 3.85 -27.91 10.64
C GLU A 52 5.12 -27.37 10.00
N ARG A 53 5.21 -27.44 8.66
CA ARG A 53 6.33 -26.84 7.92
C ARG A 53 6.40 -25.33 8.06
N LEU A 54 5.27 -24.63 7.98
CA LEU A 54 5.21 -23.19 8.17
C LEU A 54 5.62 -22.77 9.59
N ASP A 55 5.26 -23.56 10.61
CA ASP A 55 5.65 -23.32 11.99
C ASP A 55 7.15 -23.48 12.21
N SER A 56 7.74 -24.56 11.69
CA SER A 56 9.18 -24.79 11.77
C SER A 56 9.93 -23.60 11.17
N GLU A 57 9.54 -23.19 9.97
CA GLU A 57 10.20 -22.10 9.25
C GLU A 57 10.02 -20.74 9.95
N ALA A 58 8.81 -20.47 10.45
CA ALA A 58 8.54 -19.25 11.22
C ALA A 58 9.39 -19.21 12.50
N GLY A 59 9.58 -20.36 13.16
CA GLY A 59 10.46 -20.52 14.30
C GLY A 59 11.93 -20.24 13.96
N HIS A 60 12.43 -20.77 12.84
CA HIS A 60 13.79 -20.51 12.36
C HIS A 60 14.05 -19.02 12.09
N LEU A 61 13.06 -18.32 11.56
CA LEU A 61 13.14 -16.89 11.25
C LEU A 61 12.73 -15.99 12.41
N ALA A 62 12.36 -16.55 13.56
CA ALA A 62 11.86 -15.84 14.74
C ALA A 62 10.69 -14.88 14.43
N VAL A 63 9.78 -15.29 13.54
CA VAL A 63 8.58 -14.54 13.17
C VAL A 63 7.32 -15.35 13.45
N SER A 64 6.15 -14.69 13.41
CA SER A 64 4.88 -15.41 13.45
C SER A 64 4.59 -16.13 12.13
N ARG A 65 3.83 -17.24 12.19
CA ARG A 65 3.33 -17.95 11.00
C ARG A 65 2.64 -17.00 10.02
N ASN A 66 1.80 -16.10 10.51
CA ASN A 66 1.08 -15.13 9.68
C ASN A 66 2.03 -14.15 8.97
N ALA A 67 3.10 -13.70 9.65
CA ALA A 67 4.11 -12.86 9.03
C ALA A 67 4.86 -13.60 7.92
N LEU A 68 5.24 -14.86 8.17
CA LEU A 68 5.88 -15.72 7.16
C LEU A 68 4.98 -15.90 5.93
N VAL A 69 3.72 -16.27 6.15
CA VAL A 69 2.74 -16.47 5.07
C VAL A 69 2.56 -15.19 4.25
N ASN A 70 2.40 -14.04 4.90
CA ASN A 70 2.25 -12.76 4.21
C ASN A 70 3.49 -12.42 3.38
N MET A 71 4.69 -12.65 3.92
CA MET A 71 5.95 -12.38 3.22
C MET A 71 6.09 -13.24 1.96
N TRP A 72 5.86 -14.55 2.07
CA TRP A 72 5.95 -15.47 0.93
C TRP A 72 4.88 -15.22 -0.12
N LEU A 73 3.64 -14.92 0.28
CA LEU A 73 2.59 -14.54 -0.67
C LEU A 73 2.96 -13.26 -1.42
N ALA A 74 3.45 -12.24 -0.72
CA ALA A 74 3.90 -10.99 -1.35
C ALA A 74 5.07 -11.22 -2.30
N GLU A 75 6.02 -12.07 -1.94
CA GLU A 75 7.15 -12.43 -2.80
C GLU A 75 6.69 -13.15 -4.07
N ARG A 76 5.78 -14.13 -3.93
CA ARG A 76 5.24 -14.89 -5.05
C ARG A 76 4.46 -13.99 -6.01
N LEU A 77 3.59 -13.12 -5.50
CA LEU A 77 2.83 -12.16 -6.32
C LEU A 77 3.76 -11.20 -7.06
N LYS A 78 4.74 -10.60 -6.38
CA LYS A 78 5.75 -9.73 -7.02
C LYS A 78 6.51 -10.45 -8.14
N ARG A 79 6.78 -11.75 -7.98
CA ARG A 79 7.42 -12.55 -9.02
C ARG A 79 6.50 -12.73 -10.22
N GLU A 80 5.22 -13.04 -10.00
CA GLU A 80 4.24 -13.17 -11.08
C GLU A 80 4.03 -11.85 -11.83
N ASP A 81 3.99 -10.72 -11.14
CA ASP A 81 3.86 -9.39 -11.76
C ASP A 81 5.05 -9.11 -12.67
N ARG A 82 6.28 -9.34 -12.19
CA ARG A 82 7.50 -9.21 -13.01
C ARG A 82 7.50 -10.14 -14.22
N GLU A 83 7.06 -11.38 -14.06
CA GLU A 83 6.97 -12.35 -15.16
C GLU A 83 5.95 -11.89 -16.23
N ARG A 84 4.85 -11.24 -15.83
CA ARG A 84 3.85 -10.69 -16.76
C ARG A 84 4.36 -9.46 -17.52
N GLU A 85 5.08 -8.57 -16.84
CA GLU A 85 5.67 -7.37 -17.46
C GLU A 85 6.71 -7.71 -18.53
N LEU A 86 7.41 -8.85 -18.41
CA LEU A 86 8.40 -9.30 -19.40
C LEU A 86 7.76 -9.94 -20.66
N VAL A 87 6.46 -10.22 -20.62
CA VAL A 87 5.70 -10.86 -21.71
C VAL A 87 4.87 -9.83 -22.50
N HIS A 88 4.93 -8.55 -22.13
CA HIS A 88 4.36 -7.42 -22.87
C HIS A 88 5.46 -6.45 -23.31
#